data_AF-A0AAN8M162-F1
#
_entry.id   AF-A0AAN8M162-F1
#
_cell.length_a   1.000
_cell.length_b   1.000
_cell.length_c   1.000
_cell.angle_alpha   90.00
_cell.angle_beta   90.00
_cell.angle_gamma   90.00
#
_symmetry.space_group_name_H-M   'P 1'
#
loop_
_entity.id
_entity.type
_entity.pdbx_description
1 polymer ?
#
loop_
_entity_poly.entity_id
_entity_poly.type
_entity_poly.pdbx_seq_one_letter_code
_entity_poly.pdbx_strand_id
1 'polypeptide(L)'
;MAELHIIGQIVGASGFPQNSLFCKWGIHTGGAWRLLSGLKEGQTQVDLPQTGYMAYWSHPIDLHYTTKGLQGWPKLHLQVWHQDAFGRCQLYGYGYCHVPSSPGHHHVRCVTWRPLGSWQEQIAQTFVGGGPQLRSPNIIYSGADRYRLHTVAMGTVELELGIIMRHFDRYGVES
;
A
#
# COMPACT_ATOMS: atom_id res chain seq x y z
N MET A 1 -16.08 21.91 -7.00
CA MET A 1 -15.36 20.66 -7.31
C MET A 1 -15.63 19.71 -6.16
N ALA A 2 -15.74 18.41 -6.42
CA ALA A 2 -15.92 17.43 -5.37
C ALA A 2 -14.63 17.32 -4.55
N GLU A 3 -14.75 17.05 -3.25
CA GLU A 3 -13.60 16.92 -2.34
C GLU A 3 -13.67 15.61 -1.59
N LEU A 4 -12.53 14.95 -1.46
CA LEU A 4 -12.35 13.67 -0.78
C LEU A 4 -11.29 13.83 0.29
N HIS A 5 -11.64 13.58 1.54
CA HIS A 5 -10.67 13.43 2.62
C HIS A 5 -10.51 11.95 2.94
N ILE A 6 -9.25 11.52 3.05
CA ILE A 6 -8.85 10.16 3.41
C ILE A 6 -8.02 10.32 4.69
N ILE A 7 -8.60 9.95 5.83
CA ILE A 7 -7.99 10.13 7.15
C ILE A 7 -7.98 8.78 7.84
N GLY A 8 -6.87 8.35 8.39
CA GLY A 8 -6.79 7.05 9.03
C GLY A 8 -5.38 6.62 9.34
N GLN A 9 -5.13 5.32 9.29
CA GLN A 9 -3.83 4.75 9.61
C GLN A 9 -3.54 3.45 8.88
N ILE A 10 -2.25 3.20 8.68
CA ILE A 10 -1.71 1.87 8.41
C ILE A 10 -1.47 1.21 9.77
N VAL A 11 -2.38 0.32 10.16
CA VAL A 11 -2.37 -0.32 11.47
C VAL A 11 -1.11 -1.17 11.62
N GLY A 12 -0.86 -2.04 10.65
CA GLY A 12 0.23 -2.99 10.72
C GLY A 12 0.16 -4.07 9.65
N ALA A 13 0.96 -5.11 9.83
CA ALA A 13 1.08 -6.22 8.88
C ALA A 13 1.29 -7.56 9.57
N SER A 14 0.70 -8.62 9.01
CA SER A 14 0.75 -9.98 9.55
C SER A 14 0.86 -11.04 8.45
N GLY A 15 1.26 -12.26 8.83
CA GLY A 15 1.38 -13.39 7.88
C GLY A 15 2.61 -13.33 6.97
N PHE A 16 3.63 -12.57 7.35
CA PHE A 16 4.94 -12.57 6.69
C PHE A 16 5.90 -13.58 7.36
N PRO A 17 6.92 -14.10 6.64
CA PRO A 17 7.87 -15.05 7.21
C PRO A 17 8.63 -14.54 8.43
N GLN A 18 8.85 -13.23 8.49
CA GLN A 18 9.46 -12.52 9.61
C GLN A 18 8.60 -11.31 9.97
N ASN A 19 8.66 -10.89 11.22
CA ASN A 19 7.81 -9.85 11.80
C ASN A 19 8.54 -8.51 12.02
N SER A 20 9.86 -8.44 11.78
CA SER A 20 10.62 -7.19 11.74
C SER A 20 10.34 -6.41 10.45
N LEU A 21 9.30 -5.57 10.44
CA LEU A 21 8.76 -5.00 9.21
C LEU A 21 8.61 -3.48 9.26
N PHE A 22 8.75 -2.84 8.10
CA PHE A 22 8.26 -1.48 7.83
C PHE A 22 7.56 -1.42 6.47
N CYS A 23 6.78 -0.37 6.25
CA CYS A 23 6.05 -0.17 5.01
C CYS A 23 6.40 1.16 4.37
N LYS A 24 6.61 1.15 3.05
CA LYS A 24 6.52 2.33 2.20
C LYS A 24 5.16 2.36 1.55
N TRP A 25 4.53 3.53 1.51
CA TRP A 25 3.18 3.66 0.99
C TRP A 25 3.08 4.88 0.08
N GLY A 26 2.08 4.87 -0.78
CA GLY A 26 1.71 6.05 -1.55
C GLY A 26 0.35 5.93 -2.20
N ILE A 27 -0.19 7.05 -2.66
CA ILE A 27 -1.47 7.13 -3.35
C ILE A 27 -1.26 7.47 -4.82
N HIS A 28 -1.82 6.62 -5.68
CA HIS A 28 -1.93 6.85 -7.10
C HIS A 28 -3.34 7.32 -7.45
N THR A 29 -3.45 8.41 -8.21
CA THR A 29 -4.72 8.98 -8.68
C THR A 29 -4.64 9.28 -10.17
N GLY A 30 -5.79 9.33 -10.84
CA GLY A 30 -5.88 9.79 -12.24
C GLY A 30 -5.71 11.31 -12.39
N GLY A 31 -5.60 11.78 -13.63
CA GLY A 31 -5.34 13.19 -13.93
C GLY A 31 -6.47 14.17 -13.56
N ALA A 32 -7.69 13.68 -13.29
CA ALA A 32 -8.81 14.48 -12.82
C ALA A 32 -8.69 14.89 -11.34
N TRP A 33 -7.81 14.23 -10.58
CA TRP A 33 -7.62 14.41 -9.15
C TRP A 33 -6.43 15.32 -8.87
N ARG A 34 -6.61 16.25 -7.94
CA ARG A 34 -5.57 17.15 -7.46
C ARG A 34 -5.45 17.04 -5.94
N LEU A 35 -4.24 16.80 -5.46
CA LEU A 35 -3.93 16.85 -4.04
C LEU A 35 -3.92 18.31 -3.57
N LEU A 36 -4.72 18.62 -2.55
CA LEU A 36 -4.79 19.94 -1.92
C LEU A 36 -3.93 20.01 -0.66
N SER A 37 -3.94 18.95 0.16
CA SER A 37 -3.18 18.87 1.40
C SER A 37 -2.85 17.41 1.77
N GLY A 38 -1.83 17.22 2.59
CA GLY A 38 -1.38 15.91 3.06
C GLY A 38 -0.18 15.34 2.29
N LEU A 39 0.28 14.17 2.74
CA LEU A 39 1.43 13.49 2.15
C LEU A 39 0.97 12.41 1.18
N LYS A 40 1.34 12.55 -0.10
CA LYS A 40 1.00 11.57 -1.14
C LYS A 40 1.67 10.22 -0.94
N GLU A 41 2.82 10.21 -0.29
CA GLU A 41 3.66 9.03 -0.07
C GLU A 41 4.44 9.19 1.24
N GLY A 42 4.88 8.07 1.80
CA GLY A 42 5.58 8.05 3.08
C GLY A 42 6.15 6.70 3.42
N GLN A 43 6.76 6.63 4.60
CA GLN A 43 7.36 5.43 5.16
C GLN A 43 7.03 5.34 6.65
N THR A 44 6.70 4.14 7.12
CA THR A 44 6.52 3.86 8.55
C THR A 44 7.85 3.67 9.26
N GLN A 45 7.80 3.64 10.59
CA GLN A 45 8.89 3.07 11.39
C GLN A 45 9.00 1.55 11.16
N VAL A 46 10.16 1.02 11.54
CA VAL A 46 10.37 -0.43 11.67
C VAL A 46 9.83 -0.86 13.02
N ASP A 47 8.98 -1.88 13.02
CA ASP A 47 8.57 -2.55 14.23
C ASP A 47 9.33 -3.87 14.40
N LEU A 48 9.80 -4.15 15.61
CA LEU A 48 10.47 -5.38 16.02
C LEU A 48 9.64 -6.03 17.15
N PRO A 49 8.52 -6.68 16.83
CA PRO A 49 7.63 -7.20 17.85
C PRO A 49 8.32 -8.32 18.65
N GLN A 50 8.43 -8.11 19.96
CA GLN A 50 8.98 -9.09 20.92
C GLN A 50 7.96 -10.20 21.24
N THR A 51 6.68 -9.95 20.98
CA THR A 51 5.59 -10.87 21.27
C THR A 51 4.52 -10.74 20.19
N GLY A 52 4.06 -11.88 19.66
CA GLY A 52 3.07 -11.93 18.59
C GLY A 52 3.67 -11.99 17.19
N TYR A 53 2.78 -12.12 16.20
CA TYR A 53 3.13 -12.34 14.79
C TYR A 53 2.79 -11.14 13.88
N MET A 54 2.32 -10.04 14.46
CA MET A 54 1.94 -8.82 13.75
C MET A 54 2.93 -7.71 14.05
N ALA A 55 3.38 -7.02 13.00
CA ALA A 55 4.10 -5.75 13.11
C ALA A 55 3.10 -4.61 13.20
N TYR A 56 3.20 -3.75 14.21
CA TYR A 56 2.33 -2.60 14.40
C TYR A 56 3.04 -1.30 14.02
N TRP A 57 2.44 -0.54 13.11
CA TRP A 57 2.96 0.76 12.69
C TRP A 57 2.11 1.92 13.19
N SER A 58 0.79 1.77 13.24
CA SER A 58 -0.15 2.87 13.58
C SER A 58 0.21 4.18 12.86
N HIS A 59 0.62 4.06 11.59
CA HIS A 59 1.18 5.18 10.83
C HIS A 59 0.06 6.02 10.22
N PRO A 60 0.01 7.34 10.45
CA PRO A 60 -1.12 8.15 10.04
C PRO A 60 -1.19 8.31 8.52
N ILE A 61 -2.42 8.34 8.01
CA ILE A 61 -2.77 8.76 6.65
C ILE A 61 -3.69 9.96 6.79
N ASP A 62 -3.32 11.08 6.17
CA ASP A 62 -4.18 12.26 6.06
C ASP A 62 -3.93 12.91 4.70
N LEU A 63 -4.98 12.94 3.88
CA LEU A 63 -4.95 13.37 2.50
C LEU A 63 -6.25 14.09 2.14
N HIS A 64 -6.13 15.24 1.50
CA HIS A 64 -7.26 16.00 0.98
C HIS A 64 -7.12 16.17 -0.52
N TYR A 65 -8.04 15.58 -1.27
CA TYR A 65 -8.12 15.71 -2.72
C TYR A 65 -9.32 16.53 -3.16
N THR A 66 -9.17 17.18 -4.30
CA THR A 66 -10.29 17.68 -5.09
C THR A 66 -10.32 17.01 -6.45
N THR A 67 -11.52 16.85 -7.01
CA THR A 67 -11.69 16.26 -8.34
C THR A 67 -12.77 16.96 -9.17
N LYS A 68 -12.58 16.91 -10.49
CA LYS A 68 -13.57 17.30 -11.50
C LYS A 68 -14.31 16.11 -12.11
N GLY A 69 -13.93 14.88 -11.77
CA GLY A 69 -14.55 13.66 -12.29
C GLY A 69 -14.08 12.39 -11.57
N LEU A 70 -14.77 11.27 -11.75
CA LEU A 70 -14.51 10.04 -11.01
C LEU A 70 -13.40 9.16 -11.62
N GLN A 71 -12.97 9.47 -12.85
CA GLN A 71 -11.96 8.69 -13.55
C GLN A 71 -10.64 8.67 -12.76
N GLY A 72 -10.07 7.47 -12.60
CA GLY A 72 -8.82 7.28 -11.88
C GLY A 72 -8.95 7.50 -10.38
N TRP A 73 -10.00 6.94 -9.79
CA TRP A 73 -10.22 6.90 -8.34
C TRP A 73 -8.93 6.56 -7.56
N PRO A 74 -8.68 7.18 -6.40
CA PRO A 74 -7.47 6.94 -5.61
C PRO A 74 -7.23 5.47 -5.26
N LYS A 75 -5.98 5.04 -5.44
CA LYS A 75 -5.48 3.72 -5.08
C LYS A 75 -4.29 3.86 -4.15
N LEU A 76 -4.35 3.18 -3.01
CA LEU A 76 -3.23 3.07 -2.09
C LEU A 76 -2.35 1.90 -2.54
N HIS A 77 -1.05 2.16 -2.71
CA HIS A 77 -0.05 1.11 -2.94
C HIS A 77 0.89 1.03 -1.74
N LEU A 78 1.34 -0.18 -1.46
CA LEU A 78 2.10 -0.54 -0.28
C LEU A 78 3.31 -1.38 -0.72
N GLN A 79 4.44 -1.17 -0.07
CA GLN A 79 5.63 -2.00 -0.19
C GLN A 79 6.05 -2.39 1.22
N VAL A 80 5.97 -3.67 1.53
CA VAL A 80 6.37 -4.19 2.85
C VAL A 80 7.82 -4.66 2.75
N TRP A 81 8.63 -4.18 3.69
CA TRP A 81 10.05 -4.45 3.78
C TRP A 81 10.36 -5.07 5.12
N HIS A 82 11.28 -6.03 5.12
CA HIS A 82 11.86 -6.61 6.32
C HIS A 82 13.23 -6.02 6.58
N GLN A 83 13.51 -5.70 7.84
CA GLN A 83 14.84 -5.30 8.27
C GLN A 83 15.45 -6.40 9.14
N ASP A 84 16.62 -6.91 8.76
CA ASP A 84 17.33 -7.90 9.58
C ASP A 84 18.10 -7.26 10.75
N ALA A 85 18.66 -8.09 11.62
CA ALA A 85 19.43 -7.64 12.79
C ALA A 85 20.69 -6.82 12.44
N PHE A 86 21.16 -6.88 11.19
CA PHE A 86 22.30 -6.10 10.68
C PHE A 86 21.84 -4.80 9.98
N GLY A 87 20.54 -4.47 10.04
CA GLY A 87 19.96 -3.28 9.44
C GLY A 87 19.71 -3.39 7.94
N ARG A 88 19.91 -4.56 7.32
CA ARG A 88 19.72 -4.75 5.88
C ARG A 88 18.23 -4.87 5.57
N CYS A 89 17.79 -4.13 4.56
CA CYS A 89 16.38 -4.08 4.15
C CYS A 89 16.13 -4.98 2.95
N GLN A 90 15.20 -5.93 3.09
CA GLN A 90 14.73 -6.81 2.01
C GLN A 90 13.26 -6.56 1.74
N LEU A 91 12.92 -6.34 0.46
CA LEU A 91 11.53 -6.23 0.06
C LEU A 91 10.82 -7.59 0.20
N TYR A 92 9.73 -7.61 0.95
CA TYR A 92 8.89 -8.79 1.13
C TYR A 92 7.72 -8.85 0.16
N GLY A 93 7.08 -7.72 -0.13
CA GLY A 93 5.96 -7.74 -1.07
C GLY A 93 5.42 -6.37 -1.41
N TYR A 94 4.67 -6.35 -2.50
CA TYR A 94 3.86 -5.23 -2.97
C TYR A 94 2.39 -5.52 -2.68
N GLY A 95 1.64 -4.49 -2.31
CA GLY A 95 0.19 -4.53 -2.18
C GLY A 95 -0.42 -3.32 -2.86
N TYR A 96 -1.67 -3.43 -3.27
CA TYR A 96 -2.47 -2.26 -3.57
C TYR A 96 -3.93 -2.51 -3.19
N CYS A 97 -4.63 -1.46 -2.84
CA CYS A 97 -6.07 -1.47 -2.61
C CYS A 97 -6.69 -0.17 -3.12
N HIS A 98 -7.97 -0.24 -3.45
CA HIS A 98 -8.74 0.95 -3.78
C HIS A 98 -9.16 1.66 -2.50
N VAL A 99 -9.08 2.99 -2.49
CA VAL A 99 -9.67 3.78 -1.41
C VAL A 99 -11.19 3.55 -1.43
N PRO A 100 -11.87 3.30 -0.29
CA PRO A 100 -13.31 3.09 -0.28
C PRO A 100 -14.05 4.27 -0.91
N SER A 101 -15.07 3.95 -1.71
CA SER A 101 -15.85 4.93 -2.47
C SER A 101 -17.15 5.35 -1.77
N SER A 102 -17.34 4.97 -0.51
CA SER A 102 -18.46 5.40 0.33
C SER A 102 -17.96 6.16 1.56
N PRO A 103 -18.68 7.19 2.02
CA PRO A 103 -18.33 7.90 3.24
C PRO A 103 -18.45 6.98 4.47
N GLY A 104 -17.59 7.20 5.47
CA GLY A 104 -17.60 6.44 6.73
C GLY A 104 -16.25 5.84 7.09
N HIS A 105 -16.24 5.00 8.12
CA HIS A 105 -15.05 4.29 8.60
C HIS A 105 -14.97 2.89 7.98
N HIS A 106 -13.80 2.56 7.44
CA HIS A 106 -13.56 1.33 6.71
C HIS A 106 -12.34 0.61 7.23
N HIS A 107 -12.46 -0.68 7.45
CA HIS A 107 -11.33 -1.56 7.70
C HIS A 107 -10.96 -2.28 6.38
N VAL A 108 -9.78 -1.98 5.85
CA VAL A 108 -9.32 -2.50 4.55
C VAL A 108 -8.14 -3.44 4.76
N ARG A 109 -8.29 -4.68 4.28
CA ARG A 109 -7.23 -5.69 4.29
C ARG A 109 -6.59 -5.75 2.91
N CYS A 110 -5.33 -5.38 2.82
CA CYS A 110 -4.56 -5.37 1.58
C CYS A 110 -3.63 -6.58 1.52
N VAL A 111 -3.97 -7.57 0.70
CA VAL A 111 -3.12 -8.75 0.47
C VAL A 111 -1.90 -8.37 -0.36
N THR A 112 -0.73 -8.83 0.05
CA THR A 112 0.53 -8.53 -0.64
C THR A 112 1.04 -9.72 -1.43
N TRP A 113 1.87 -9.43 -2.43
CA TRP A 113 2.46 -10.39 -3.33
C TRP A 113 3.87 -9.97 -3.71
N ARG A 114 4.72 -10.91 -4.10
CA ARG A 114 6.03 -10.62 -4.69
C ARG A 114 6.22 -11.39 -5.98
N PRO A 115 6.95 -10.84 -6.97
CA PRO A 115 7.34 -11.60 -8.14
C PRO A 115 8.27 -12.75 -7.72
N LEU A 116 8.02 -13.94 -8.25
CA LEU A 116 8.95 -15.05 -8.19
C LEU A 116 10.04 -14.79 -9.24
N GLY A 117 11.26 -14.52 -8.77
CA GLY A 117 12.43 -14.56 -9.64
C GLY A 117 12.71 -15.99 -10.12
N SER A 118 13.62 -16.14 -11.08
CA SER A 118 14.11 -17.46 -11.46
C SER A 118 14.73 -18.20 -10.27
N TRP A 119 14.77 -19.54 -10.28
CA TRP A 119 15.31 -20.33 -9.15
C TRP A 119 16.75 -19.92 -8.76
N GLN A 120 17.57 -19.49 -9.73
CA GLN A 120 18.92 -18.97 -9.48
C GLN A 120 18.90 -17.65 -8.70
N GLU A 121 17.96 -16.75 -9.02
CA GLU A 121 17.76 -15.50 -8.30
C GLU A 121 17.22 -15.72 -6.89
N GLN A 122 16.41 -16.76 -6.66
CA GLN A 122 15.90 -17.13 -5.33
C GLN A 122 17.02 -17.66 -4.41
N ILE A 123 17.97 -18.43 -4.96
CA ILE A 123 19.15 -18.91 -4.23
C ILE A 123 20.10 -17.74 -3.92
N ALA A 124 20.37 -16.88 -4.91
CA ALA A 124 21.18 -15.67 -4.71
C ALA A 124 20.56 -14.71 -3.68
N GLN A 125 19.23 -14.56 -3.67
CA GLN A 125 18.50 -13.79 -2.65
C GLN A 125 18.74 -14.29 -1.23
N THR A 126 18.76 -15.60 -1.05
CA THR A 126 18.89 -16.24 0.26
C THR A 126 20.33 -16.12 0.79
N PHE A 127 21.33 -16.06 -0.11
CA PHE A 127 22.75 -16.00 0.24
C PHE A 127 23.38 -14.59 0.24
N VAL A 128 22.95 -13.70 -0.66
CA VAL A 128 23.58 -12.39 -0.92
C VAL A 128 22.69 -11.22 -0.47
N GLY A 129 21.38 -11.44 -0.34
CA GLY A 129 20.40 -10.37 -0.14
C GLY A 129 20.11 -9.61 -1.45
N GLY A 130 18.88 -9.10 -1.59
CA GLY A 130 18.42 -8.38 -2.79
C GLY A 130 17.53 -9.24 -3.69
N GLY A 131 16.21 -9.11 -3.53
CA GLY A 131 15.21 -9.72 -4.42
C GLY A 131 14.91 -8.90 -5.67
N PRO A 132 14.17 -9.47 -6.63
CA PRO A 132 13.80 -8.79 -7.86
C PRO A 132 12.84 -7.68 -7.46
N GLN A 133 13.30 -6.43 -7.59
CA GLN A 133 12.45 -5.27 -7.37
C GLN A 133 11.80 -4.89 -8.71
N LEU A 134 10.55 -4.45 -8.67
CA LEU A 134 9.88 -3.94 -9.86
C LEU A 134 10.63 -2.67 -10.29
N ARG A 135 11.16 -2.68 -11.52
CA ARG A 135 11.84 -1.52 -12.11
C ARG A 135 10.93 -0.30 -12.21
N SER A 136 9.62 -0.52 -12.29
CA SER A 136 8.61 0.53 -12.35
C SER A 136 7.53 0.29 -11.29
N PRO A 137 7.30 1.24 -10.36
CA PRO A 137 6.22 1.13 -9.37
C PRO A 137 4.83 1.12 -10.04
N ASN A 138 4.75 1.47 -11.32
CA ASN A 138 3.52 1.51 -12.09
C ASN A 138 2.84 0.14 -12.26
N ILE A 139 3.63 -0.93 -12.24
CA ILE A 139 3.15 -2.32 -12.33
C ILE A 139 2.34 -2.69 -11.08
N ILE A 140 2.56 -2.03 -9.95
CA ILE A 140 1.87 -2.34 -8.69
C ILE A 140 0.37 -2.02 -8.80
N TYR A 141 -0.01 -0.97 -9.53
CA TYR A 141 -1.39 -0.51 -9.68
C TYR A 141 -2.02 -0.79 -11.05
N SER A 142 -1.21 -1.24 -12.03
CA SER A 142 -1.64 -1.72 -13.35
C SER A 142 -1.80 -3.23 -13.31
N GLY A 143 -3.02 -3.72 -13.08
CA GLY A 143 -3.31 -5.16 -13.05
C GLY A 143 -2.99 -5.87 -14.39
N ALA A 144 -2.99 -5.15 -15.50
CA ALA A 144 -2.69 -5.68 -16.83
C ALA A 144 -1.24 -6.16 -16.97
N ASP A 145 -0.29 -5.49 -16.32
CA ASP A 145 1.13 -5.87 -16.38
C ASP A 145 1.47 -7.00 -15.40
N ARG A 146 0.66 -7.17 -14.34
CA ARG A 146 0.83 -8.24 -13.34
C ARG A 146 0.66 -9.64 -13.94
N TYR A 147 -0.21 -9.84 -14.92
CA TYR A 147 -0.43 -11.16 -15.55
C TYR A 147 0.85 -11.74 -16.17
N ARG A 148 1.80 -10.88 -16.58
CA ARG A 148 3.08 -11.29 -17.16
C ARG A 148 4.10 -11.77 -16.12
N LEU A 149 3.78 -11.64 -14.84
CA LEU A 149 4.67 -11.99 -13.73
C LEU A 149 4.18 -13.26 -13.03
N HIS A 150 5.08 -14.21 -12.82
CA HIS A 150 4.85 -15.25 -11.82
C HIS A 150 4.94 -14.60 -10.44
N THR A 151 3.89 -14.72 -9.63
CA THR A 151 3.83 -14.09 -8.30
C THR A 151 3.50 -15.12 -7.23
N VAL A 152 3.97 -14.87 -6.01
CA VAL A 152 3.59 -15.63 -4.82
C VAL A 152 2.92 -14.69 -3.82
N ALA A 153 1.90 -15.21 -3.12
CA ALA A 153 1.26 -14.50 -2.03
C ALA A 153 2.24 -14.34 -0.84
N MET A 154 2.15 -13.21 -0.16
CA MET A 154 2.91 -12.92 1.05
C MET A 154 1.92 -12.63 2.19
N GLY A 155 2.23 -11.72 3.11
CA GLY A 155 1.33 -11.35 4.19
C GLY A 155 0.25 -10.34 3.78
N THR A 156 -0.49 -9.87 4.78
CA THR A 156 -1.57 -8.90 4.65
C THR A 156 -1.24 -7.65 5.45
N VAL A 157 -1.53 -6.47 4.88
CA VAL A 157 -1.47 -5.18 5.57
C VAL A 157 -2.88 -4.76 5.96
N GLU A 158 -3.05 -4.29 7.19
CA GLU A 158 -4.31 -3.82 7.75
C GLU A 158 -4.33 -2.30 7.78
N LEU A 159 -5.43 -1.73 7.32
CA LEU A 159 -5.66 -0.30 7.16
C LEU A 159 -7.00 0.06 7.80
N GLU A 160 -7.04 1.19 8.48
CA GLU A 160 -8.27 1.83 8.93
C GLU A 160 -8.38 3.18 8.24
N LEU A 161 -9.42 3.38 7.45
CA LEU A 161 -9.61 4.58 6.63
C LEU A 161 -10.99 5.18 6.90
N GLY A 162 -11.01 6.42 7.38
CA GLY A 162 -12.14 7.32 7.41
C GLY A 162 -12.24 8.11 6.10
N ILE A 163 -13.37 7.98 5.42
CA ILE A 163 -13.66 8.64 4.15
C ILE A 163 -14.71 9.72 4.36
N ILE A 164 -14.37 10.96 4.02
CA ILE A 164 -15.28 12.08 4.03
C ILE A 164 -15.39 12.60 2.60
N MET A 165 -16.62 12.62 2.09
CA MET A 165 -16.93 13.11 0.74
C MET A 165 -17.73 14.39 0.83
N ARG A 166 -17.34 15.40 0.05
CA ARG A 166 -18.02 16.68 -0.01
C ARG A 166 -18.35 17.04 -1.45
N HIS A 167 -19.59 17.48 -1.67
CA HIS A 167 -20.11 17.93 -2.98
C HIS A 167 -20.08 16.85 -4.09
N PHE A 168 -20.03 15.55 -3.74
CA PHE A 168 -20.07 14.46 -4.72
C PHE A 168 -21.48 14.23 -5.31
N ASP A 169 -22.51 14.57 -4.54
CA ASP A 169 -23.92 14.63 -4.92
C ASP A 169 -24.15 15.49 -6.18
N ARG A 170 -23.44 16.61 -6.28
CA ARG A 170 -23.52 17.54 -7.42
C ARG A 170 -22.94 16.97 -8.72
N TYR A 171 -22.24 15.84 -8.65
CA TYR A 171 -21.62 15.15 -9.78
C TYR A 171 -22.26 13.78 -10.03
N GLY A 172 -23.45 13.52 -9.48
CA GLY A 172 -24.23 12.31 -9.77
C GLY A 172 -23.73 11.04 -9.08
N VAL A 173 -22.93 11.17 -8.02
CA VAL A 173 -22.61 10.05 -7.13
C VAL A 173 -23.58 10.10 -5.96
N GLU A 174 -24.60 9.26 -5.99
CA GLU A 174 -25.49 9.05 -4.84
C GLU A 174 -24.73 8.28 -3.75
N SER A 175 -24.75 8.82 -2.54
CA SER A 175 -24.07 8.30 -1.36
C SER A 175 -24.85 7.21 -0.64
#